data_AF-A0A7R9KW91-F1
#
_entry.id   AF-A0A7R9KW91-F1
#
_cell.length_a   1.000
_cell.length_b   1.000
_cell.length_c   1.000
_cell.angle_alpha   90.00
_cell.angle_beta   90.00
_cell.angle_gamma   90.00
#
_symmetry.space_group_name_H-M   'P 1'
#
loop_
_entity.id
_entity.type
_entity.pdbx_description
1 polymer ?
#
loop_
_entity_poly.entity_id
_entity_poly.type
_entity_poly.pdbx_seq_one_letter_code
_entity_poly.pdbx_strand_id
1 'polypeptide(L)'
;MKSISFNKYKCIGNTEFILQLLFSYFGYSYQLKVLSINFSINELEVTARMKKCPKKYVSFISQITFNWFSELIFKGYRKPLTSEDMWYLDNHNTTDYIHKKFNKIWLNLIEKQTKSKTLKNKQKPFYMNITTPLLKCYWMQLLSVNVFKLTAICLTFINPIVLDRLISFMSPSNAEPQWRGLFYASLMFIAPLVESLFNSQHEYRVNVIAMKIRATLISSIYKKVVTLVFKNECQCVYNKTVN
;
A
#
# COMPACT_ATOMS: atom_id res chain seq x y z
N MET A 1 -47.20 -6.48 -32.76
CA MET A 1 -47.80 -6.02 -31.50
C MET A 1 -46.88 -6.46 -30.36
N LYS A 2 -46.38 -5.48 -29.59
CA LYS A 2 -45.53 -5.56 -28.39
C LYS A 2 -44.09 -6.09 -28.53
N SER A 3 -43.22 -5.10 -28.70
CA SER A 3 -41.78 -5.08 -28.41
C SER A 3 -41.44 -5.69 -27.05
N ILE A 4 -40.64 -6.75 -27.07
CA ILE A 4 -39.99 -7.30 -25.86
C ILE A 4 -38.69 -6.50 -25.67
N SER A 5 -38.80 -5.51 -24.81
CA SER A 5 -37.78 -4.81 -24.02
C SER A 5 -36.34 -5.37 -24.03
N PHE A 6 -35.62 -5.13 -25.11
CA PHE A 6 -34.15 -5.17 -25.19
C PHE A 6 -33.55 -3.89 -24.60
N ASN A 7 -33.71 -3.63 -23.29
CA ASN A 7 -33.05 -2.48 -22.67
C ASN A 7 -32.81 -2.62 -21.16
N LYS A 8 -32.28 -3.77 -20.70
CA LYS A 8 -31.98 -3.96 -19.26
C LYS A 8 -30.55 -4.37 -18.90
N TYR A 9 -29.66 -4.56 -19.87
CA TYR A 9 -28.28 -5.02 -19.59
C TYR A 9 -27.18 -3.98 -19.81
N LYS A 10 -27.51 -2.75 -20.21
CA LYS A 10 -26.50 -1.75 -20.59
C LYS A 10 -26.04 -0.81 -19.47
N CYS A 11 -26.62 -0.90 -18.26
CA CYS A 11 -26.29 -0.02 -17.13
C CYS A 11 -25.95 -0.74 -15.81
N ILE A 12 -25.83 -2.07 -15.79
CA ILE A 12 -25.49 -2.84 -14.58
C ILE A 12 -23.97 -2.97 -14.35
N GLY A 13 -23.15 -2.73 -15.38
CA GLY A 13 -21.69 -2.79 -15.27
C GLY A 13 -21.05 -1.60 -14.55
N ASN A 14 -21.70 -0.45 -14.47
CA ASN A 14 -21.07 0.77 -13.94
C ASN A 14 -21.22 0.93 -12.42
N THR A 15 -22.37 0.56 -11.85
CA THR A 15 -22.64 0.73 -10.41
C THR A 15 -21.96 -0.33 -9.55
N GLU A 16 -21.92 -1.59 -9.99
CA GLU A 16 -21.19 -2.68 -9.34
C GLU A 16 -19.67 -2.42 -9.36
N PHE A 17 -19.14 -1.91 -10.48
CA PHE A 17 -17.72 -1.56 -10.61
C PHE A 17 -17.33 -0.38 -9.71
N ILE A 18 -18.17 0.66 -9.65
CA ILE A 18 -17.97 1.80 -8.74
C ILE A 18 -18.10 1.35 -7.28
N LEU A 19 -19.04 0.47 -6.94
CA LEU A 19 -19.17 -0.09 -5.59
C LEU A 19 -17.95 -0.96 -5.24
N GLN A 20 -17.42 -1.78 -6.14
CA GLN A 20 -16.18 -2.54 -5.89
C GLN A 20 -14.95 -1.64 -5.74
N LEU A 21 -14.85 -0.54 -6.50
CA LEU A 21 -13.81 0.47 -6.33
C LEU A 21 -13.95 1.21 -4.99
N LEU A 22 -15.18 1.51 -4.57
CA LEU A 22 -15.47 2.12 -3.27
C LEU A 22 -15.24 1.14 -2.13
N PHE A 23 -15.66 -0.13 -2.21
CA PHE A 23 -15.37 -1.16 -1.21
C PHE A 23 -13.89 -1.51 -1.14
N SER A 24 -13.15 -1.44 -2.25
CA SER A 24 -11.69 -1.55 -2.24
C SER A 24 -11.03 -0.30 -1.63
N TYR A 25 -11.53 0.90 -1.90
CA TYR A 25 -11.03 2.16 -1.33
C TYR A 25 -11.35 2.29 0.16
N PHE A 26 -12.57 1.93 0.57
CA PHE A 26 -13.01 1.87 1.95
C PHE A 26 -12.33 0.70 2.68
N GLY A 27 -12.25 -0.50 2.09
CA GLY A 27 -11.52 -1.65 2.63
C GLY A 27 -10.04 -1.33 2.85
N TYR A 28 -9.40 -0.66 1.91
CA TYR A 28 -8.03 -0.16 2.04
C TYR A 28 -7.89 0.92 3.12
N SER A 29 -8.90 1.79 3.27
CA SER A 29 -8.96 2.76 4.37
C SER A 29 -9.15 2.09 5.74
N TYR A 30 -9.86 0.95 5.78
CA TYR A 30 -10.00 0.09 6.96
C TYR A 30 -8.70 -0.68 7.25
N GLN A 31 -8.00 -1.22 6.24
CA GLN A 31 -6.68 -1.83 6.41
C GLN A 31 -5.64 -0.81 6.87
N LEU A 32 -5.65 0.43 6.35
CA LEU A 32 -4.84 1.54 6.86
C LEU A 32 -5.21 1.95 8.30
N LYS A 33 -6.49 1.88 8.69
CA LYS A 33 -6.96 2.11 10.08
C LYS A 33 -6.56 0.99 11.04
N VAL A 34 -6.71 -0.27 10.65
CA VAL A 34 -6.21 -1.44 11.40
C VAL A 34 -4.69 -1.39 11.54
N LEU A 35 -4.03 -0.81 10.53
CA LEU A 35 -2.59 -0.57 10.54
C LEU A 35 -2.16 0.42 11.64
N SER A 36 -2.95 1.43 11.93
CA SER A 36 -2.74 2.34 13.07
C SER A 36 -3.13 1.74 14.43
N ILE A 37 -3.97 0.71 14.49
CA ILE A 37 -4.50 0.13 15.74
C ILE A 37 -3.64 -1.03 16.27
N ASN A 38 -2.98 -1.80 15.41
CA ASN A 38 -2.01 -2.83 15.86
C ASN A 38 -0.64 -2.21 16.23
N PHE A 39 -0.68 -1.22 17.12
CA PHE A 39 0.46 -0.66 17.83
C PHE A 39 0.96 -1.69 18.85
N SER A 40 1.70 -2.68 18.38
CA SER A 40 2.56 -3.48 19.24
C SER A 40 3.99 -2.99 19.03
N ILE A 41 4.48 -2.18 19.97
CA ILE A 41 5.90 -1.89 20.09
C ILE A 41 6.53 -3.19 20.57
N ASN A 42 7.02 -4.00 19.64
CA ASN A 42 8.10 -4.93 19.95
C ASN A 42 9.38 -4.30 19.41
N GLU A 43 10.13 -3.77 20.35
CA GLU A 43 11.50 -3.32 20.19
C GLU A 43 12.35 -4.53 19.79
N LEU A 44 13.05 -4.45 18.66
CA LEU A 44 14.03 -5.45 18.27
C LEU A 44 15.38 -4.74 18.15
N GLU A 45 16.26 -5.08 19.08
CA GLU A 45 17.68 -4.75 19.02
C GLU A 45 18.29 -5.25 17.71
N VAL A 46 19.08 -4.38 17.06
CA VAL A 46 19.78 -4.70 15.82
C VAL A 46 21.26 -4.89 16.14
N THR A 47 21.73 -6.13 16.12
CA THR A 47 23.15 -6.46 16.24
C THR A 47 23.86 -6.43 14.88
N ALA A 48 25.10 -5.97 14.92
CA ALA A 48 25.93 -5.66 13.77
C ALA A 48 26.54 -6.93 13.13
N ARG A 49 25.89 -7.46 12.08
CA ARG A 49 26.50 -8.20 10.93
C ARG A 49 25.45 -8.73 9.91
N MET A 50 24.60 -7.87 9.36
CA MET A 50 23.57 -8.30 8.38
C MET A 50 24.06 -8.32 6.91
N LYS A 51 23.61 -9.31 6.13
CA LYS A 51 23.89 -9.43 4.69
C LYS A 51 23.04 -8.45 3.86
N LYS A 52 23.51 -8.01 2.69
CA LYS A 52 22.71 -7.13 1.79
C LYS A 52 21.48 -7.87 1.25
N CYS A 53 20.34 -7.16 1.15
CA CYS A 53 19.10 -7.73 0.63
C CYS A 53 19.23 -8.14 -0.86
N PRO A 54 18.93 -9.40 -1.23
CA PRO A 54 19.13 -9.92 -2.57
C PRO A 54 18.15 -9.34 -3.59
N LYS A 55 17.01 -8.79 -3.13
CA LYS A 55 15.99 -8.15 -3.97
C LYS A 55 16.55 -7.11 -4.96
N LYS A 56 17.68 -6.46 -4.66
CA LYS A 56 18.30 -5.44 -5.54
C LYS A 56 18.98 -6.02 -6.80
N TYR A 57 19.40 -7.28 -6.76
CA TYR A 57 20.25 -7.87 -7.80
C TYR A 57 19.53 -8.94 -8.62
N VAL A 58 18.23 -9.10 -8.39
CA VAL A 58 17.42 -10.19 -8.93
C VAL A 58 16.63 -9.70 -10.16
N SER A 59 16.45 -10.59 -11.14
CA SER A 59 15.68 -10.32 -12.35
C SER A 59 14.21 -9.97 -12.05
N PHE A 60 13.58 -9.17 -12.91
CA PHE A 60 12.20 -8.70 -12.73
C PHE A 60 11.18 -9.84 -12.52
N ILE A 61 11.31 -10.95 -13.24
CA ILE A 61 10.42 -12.11 -13.11
C ILE A 61 10.56 -12.75 -11.72
N SER A 62 11.79 -12.88 -11.23
CA SER A 62 12.06 -13.40 -9.90
C SER A 62 11.67 -12.41 -8.79
N GLN A 63 11.52 -11.12 -9.12
CA GLN A 63 10.95 -10.12 -8.22
C GLN A 63 9.42 -10.28 -8.10
N ILE A 64 8.72 -10.54 -9.21
CA ILE A 64 7.26 -10.77 -9.23
C ILE A 64 6.90 -12.07 -8.52
N THR A 65 7.63 -13.15 -8.81
CA THR A 65 7.39 -14.49 -8.24
C THR A 65 7.92 -14.65 -6.82
N PHE A 66 8.47 -13.59 -6.22
CA PHE A 66 9.08 -13.60 -4.88
C PHE A 66 10.19 -14.65 -4.67
N ASN A 67 10.77 -15.18 -5.75
CA ASN A 67 11.73 -16.28 -5.65
C ASN A 67 13.03 -15.87 -4.91
N TRP A 68 13.35 -14.58 -4.86
CA TRP A 68 14.47 -14.05 -4.06
C TRP A 68 14.30 -14.28 -2.54
N PHE A 69 13.08 -14.54 -2.07
CA PHE A 69 12.77 -14.80 -0.67
C PHE A 69 12.83 -16.29 -0.30
N SER A 70 12.77 -17.19 -1.30
CA SER A 70 12.72 -18.65 -1.12
C SER A 70 13.89 -19.18 -0.28
N GLU A 71 15.10 -18.65 -0.48
CA GLU A 71 16.29 -19.08 0.28
C GLU A 71 16.12 -18.89 1.79
N LEU A 72 15.48 -17.79 2.22
CA LEU A 72 15.24 -17.53 3.63
C LEU A 72 14.18 -18.47 4.21
N ILE A 73 13.14 -18.78 3.43
CA ILE A 73 12.09 -19.74 3.82
C ILE A 73 12.71 -21.11 4.05
N PHE A 74 13.49 -21.62 3.09
CA PHE A 74 14.13 -22.94 3.22
C PHE A 74 15.10 -23.00 4.40
N LYS A 75 15.83 -21.90 4.65
CA LYS A 75 16.71 -21.79 5.82
C LYS A 75 15.91 -21.85 7.13
N GLY A 76 14.79 -21.14 7.21
CA GLY A 76 13.87 -21.16 8.36
C GLY A 76 13.18 -22.52 8.58
N TYR A 77 12.94 -23.28 7.50
CA TYR A 77 12.42 -24.65 7.60
C TYR A 77 13.45 -25.62 8.20
N ARG A 78 14.74 -25.42 7.92
CA ARG A 78 15.82 -26.30 8.40
C ARG A 78 16.32 -25.91 9.80
N LYS A 79 16.33 -24.63 10.14
CA LYS A 79 16.81 -24.12 11.43
C LYS A 79 16.03 -22.88 11.87
N PRO A 80 15.85 -22.64 13.18
CA PRO A 80 15.24 -21.41 13.66
C PRO A 80 16.06 -20.20 13.22
N LEU A 81 15.37 -19.18 12.69
CA LEU A 81 16.01 -17.95 12.18
C LEU A 81 16.48 -17.08 13.35
N THR A 82 17.74 -16.65 13.30
CA THR A 82 18.32 -15.66 14.23
C THR A 82 18.46 -14.29 13.56
N SER A 83 18.60 -13.23 14.35
CA SER A 83 18.75 -11.85 13.84
C SER A 83 19.92 -11.68 12.85
N GLU A 84 20.96 -12.49 12.99
CA GLU A 84 22.15 -12.50 12.12
C GLU A 84 21.86 -13.03 10.71
N ASP A 85 20.86 -13.90 10.57
CA ASP A 85 20.47 -14.49 9.29
C ASP A 85 19.61 -13.54 8.43
N MET A 86 19.18 -12.41 9.01
CA MET A 86 18.37 -11.41 8.33
C MET A 86 19.18 -10.49 7.41
N TRP A 87 18.48 -9.92 6.43
CA TRP A 87 19.07 -8.94 5.53
C TRP A 87 19.00 -7.52 6.07
N TYR A 88 19.98 -6.71 5.68
CA TYR A 88 20.00 -5.28 5.92
C TYR A 88 18.81 -4.61 5.21
N LEU A 89 18.12 -3.76 5.96
CA LEU A 89 17.00 -2.97 5.45
C LEU A 89 17.50 -1.99 4.39
N ASP A 90 16.79 -1.89 3.26
CA ASP A 90 17.18 -0.92 2.23
C ASP A 90 17.19 0.52 2.77
N ASN A 91 18.13 1.35 2.29
CA ASN A 91 18.25 2.75 2.68
C ASN A 91 16.93 3.52 2.48
N HIS A 92 16.18 3.22 1.41
CA HIS A 92 14.86 3.81 1.15
C HIS A 92 13.75 3.39 2.13
N ASN A 93 13.99 2.34 2.89
CA ASN A 93 13.07 1.81 3.91
C ASN A 93 13.55 2.13 5.33
N THR A 94 14.74 2.72 5.50
CA THR A 94 15.29 3.08 6.80
C THR A 94 14.55 4.28 7.40
N THR A 95 14.31 4.23 8.71
CA THR A 95 13.59 5.28 9.46
C THR A 95 14.21 6.65 9.24
N ASP A 96 15.55 6.77 9.23
CA ASP A 96 16.24 8.04 9.01
C ASP A 96 15.91 8.69 7.68
N TYR A 97 15.96 7.91 6.60
CA TYR A 97 15.65 8.41 5.26
C TYR A 97 14.19 8.83 5.15
N ILE A 98 13.29 7.98 5.64
CA ILE A 98 11.85 8.22 5.60
C ILE A 98 11.48 9.45 6.42
N HIS A 99 12.00 9.56 7.63
CA HIS A 99 11.73 10.67 8.55
C HIS A 99 12.31 11.99 8.01
N LYS A 100 13.53 11.98 7.44
CA LYS A 100 14.10 13.15 6.74
C LYS A 100 13.21 13.61 5.59
N LYS A 101 12.72 12.68 4.76
CA LYS A 101 11.80 13.00 3.65
C LYS A 101 10.49 13.62 4.16
N PHE A 102 9.90 13.04 5.21
CA PHE A 102 8.69 13.57 5.83
C PHE A 102 8.90 14.98 6.41
N ASN A 103 9.98 15.18 7.19
CA ASN A 103 10.30 16.47 7.80
C ASN A 103 10.49 17.57 6.76
N LYS A 104 11.16 17.27 5.64
CA LYS A 104 11.33 18.24 4.55
C LYS A 104 9.97 18.72 4.01
N ILE A 105 9.02 17.81 3.82
CA ILE A 105 7.67 18.15 3.35
C ILE A 105 6.87 18.89 4.43
N TRP A 106 6.98 18.46 5.69
CA TRP A 106 6.34 19.08 6.84
C TRP A 106 6.76 20.55 6.99
N LEU A 107 8.07 20.82 7.00
CA LEU A 107 8.62 22.19 7.11
C LEU A 107 8.18 23.08 5.95
N ASN A 108 8.21 22.58 4.71
CA ASN A 108 7.75 23.31 3.54
C ASN A 108 6.26 23.71 3.64
N LEU A 109 5.42 22.88 4.28
CA LEU A 109 4.01 23.20 4.48
C LEU A 109 3.80 24.24 5.59
N ILE A 110 4.59 24.16 6.67
CA ILE A 110 4.61 25.20 7.72
C ILE A 110 5.01 26.55 7.12
N GLU A 111 6.07 26.58 6.31
CA GLU A 111 6.56 27.81 5.69
C GLU A 111 5.52 28.43 4.74
N LYS A 112 4.86 27.62 3.92
CA LYS A 112 3.77 28.09 3.05
C LYS A 112 2.59 28.66 3.82
N GLN A 113 2.24 28.05 4.96
CA GLN A 113 1.14 28.55 5.78
C GLN A 113 1.51 29.81 6.56
N THR A 114 2.73 29.93 7.06
CA THR A 114 3.21 31.14 7.74
C THR A 114 3.25 32.34 6.78
N LYS A 115 3.76 32.15 5.56
CA LYS A 115 3.74 33.17 4.48
C LYS A 115 2.32 33.56 4.03
N SER A 116 1.37 32.62 4.04
CA SER A 116 -0.03 32.92 3.71
C SER A 116 -0.75 33.71 4.82
N LYS A 117 -0.39 33.47 6.09
CA LYS A 117 -0.91 34.21 7.25
C LYS A 117 -0.37 35.64 7.36
N THR A 118 0.84 35.93 6.86
CA THR A 118 1.32 37.32 6.78
C THR A 118 0.53 38.16 5.78
N LEU A 119 -0.15 37.53 4.82
CA LEU A 119 -0.96 38.19 3.78
C LEU A 119 -2.46 38.24 4.08
N LYS A 120 -2.98 37.38 4.97
CA LYS A 120 -4.41 37.31 5.31
C LYS A 120 -4.61 37.41 6.83
N ASN A 121 -5.39 38.41 7.24
CA ASN A 121 -5.61 38.85 8.62
C ASN A 121 -5.62 37.72 9.69
N LYS A 122 -4.85 37.96 10.76
CA LYS A 122 -4.42 37.00 11.80
C LYS A 122 -5.53 36.64 12.81
N GLN A 123 -6.33 35.59 12.61
CA GLN A 123 -7.19 35.10 13.72
C GLN A 123 -7.40 33.58 13.84
N LYS A 124 -6.92 32.72 12.94
CA LYS A 124 -7.17 31.27 13.09
C LYS A 124 -6.00 30.50 13.74
N PRO A 125 -6.24 29.77 14.86
CA PRO A 125 -5.26 28.90 15.50
C PRO A 125 -4.67 27.88 14.50
N PHE A 126 -3.40 27.55 14.71
CA PHE A 126 -2.62 26.68 13.82
C PHE A 126 -2.98 25.20 14.09
N TYR A 127 -3.87 24.64 13.27
CA TYR A 127 -4.15 23.21 13.25
C TYR A 127 -3.68 22.63 11.92
N MET A 128 -2.55 21.93 11.92
CA MET A 128 -2.13 21.12 10.77
C MET A 128 -2.48 19.67 11.03
N ASN A 129 -3.46 19.15 10.29
CA ASN A 129 -3.75 17.72 10.31
C ASN A 129 -2.50 16.98 9.80
N ILE A 130 -2.00 16.04 10.59
CA ILE A 130 -0.81 15.21 10.26
C ILE A 130 -1.05 14.36 9.01
N THR A 131 -2.33 14.08 8.70
CA THR A 131 -2.76 13.31 7.54
C THR A 131 -2.41 13.97 6.21
N THR A 132 -2.51 15.30 6.10
CA THR A 132 -2.20 16.04 4.86
C THR A 132 -0.73 15.95 4.42
N PRO A 133 0.28 16.23 5.27
CA PRO A 133 1.69 16.05 4.93
C PRO A 133 2.05 14.59 4.65
N LEU A 134 1.47 13.67 5.41
CA LEU A 134 1.68 12.24 5.23
C LEU A 134 1.18 11.79 3.85
N LEU A 135 -0.04 12.18 3.49
CA LEU A 135 -0.64 11.91 2.19
C LEU A 135 0.22 12.50 1.06
N LYS A 136 0.69 13.74 1.20
CA LYS A 136 1.55 14.40 0.20
C LYS A 136 2.90 13.71 0.02
N CYS A 137 3.48 13.13 1.08
CA CYS A 137 4.75 12.40 1.02
C CYS A 137 4.66 11.08 0.25
N TYR A 138 3.54 10.37 0.40
CA TYR A 138 3.33 9.02 -0.12
C TYR A 138 2.36 8.96 -1.31
N TRP A 139 1.79 10.08 -1.76
CA TRP A 139 0.77 10.13 -2.81
C TRP A 139 1.16 9.38 -4.08
N MET A 140 2.37 9.60 -4.62
CA MET A 140 2.83 8.92 -5.83
C MET A 140 2.95 7.41 -5.66
N GLN A 141 3.36 6.96 -4.47
CA GLN A 141 3.46 5.53 -4.17
C GLN A 141 2.07 4.91 -4.02
N LEU A 142 1.15 5.60 -3.35
CA LEU A 142 -0.24 5.16 -3.22
C LEU A 142 -0.95 5.10 -4.58
N LEU A 143 -0.74 6.10 -5.43
CA LEU A 143 -1.29 6.13 -6.78
C LEU A 143 -0.79 4.93 -7.60
N SER A 144 0.51 4.64 -7.57
CA SER A 144 1.06 3.49 -8.29
C SER A 144 0.41 2.18 -7.87
N VAL A 145 0.20 1.97 -6.57
CA VAL A 145 -0.39 0.75 -6.02
C VAL A 145 -1.87 0.62 -6.36
N ASN A 146 -2.60 1.74 -6.41
CA ASN A 146 -4.00 1.77 -6.83
C ASN A 146 -4.16 1.44 -8.32
N VAL A 147 -3.23 1.88 -9.18
CA VAL A 147 -3.23 1.50 -10.60
C VAL A 147 -3.05 -0.01 -10.75
N PHE A 148 -2.10 -0.63 -10.03
CA PHE A 148 -1.92 -2.08 -10.05
C PHE A 148 -3.19 -2.83 -9.60
N LYS A 149 -3.91 -2.32 -8.60
CA LYS A 149 -5.17 -2.94 -8.14
C LYS A 149 -6.28 -2.79 -9.17
N LEU A 150 -6.38 -1.63 -9.81
CA LEU A 150 -7.36 -1.37 -10.87
C LEU A 150 -7.16 -2.37 -12.02
N THR A 151 -5.91 -2.61 -12.43
CA THR A 151 -5.61 -3.64 -13.42
C THR A 151 -6.06 -5.03 -12.97
N ALA A 152 -5.79 -5.44 -11.72
CA ALA A 152 -6.25 -6.72 -11.20
C ALA A 152 -7.78 -6.84 -11.21
N ILE A 153 -8.50 -5.77 -10.83
CA ILE A 153 -9.96 -5.70 -10.87
C ILE A 153 -10.47 -5.90 -12.30
N CYS A 154 -9.86 -5.26 -13.30
CA CYS A 154 -10.21 -5.48 -14.70
C CYS A 154 -10.04 -6.94 -15.13
N LEU A 155 -9.00 -7.63 -14.63
CA LEU A 155 -8.77 -9.05 -14.93
C LEU A 155 -9.86 -9.95 -14.33
N THR A 156 -10.37 -9.63 -13.14
CA THR A 156 -11.46 -10.39 -12.50
C THR A 156 -12.74 -10.40 -13.34
N PHE A 157 -13.03 -9.34 -14.09
CA PHE A 157 -14.19 -9.27 -14.99
C PHE A 157 -14.06 -10.13 -16.24
N ILE A 158 -12.86 -10.57 -16.60
CA ILE A 158 -12.66 -11.44 -17.76
C ILE A 158 -13.37 -12.78 -17.54
N ASN A 159 -13.34 -13.32 -16.32
CA ASN A 159 -13.92 -14.63 -16.01
C ASN A 159 -15.44 -14.73 -16.32
N PRO A 160 -16.32 -13.86 -15.78
CA PRO A 160 -17.75 -13.91 -16.12
C PRO A 160 -18.04 -13.64 -17.61
N ILE A 161 -17.25 -12.79 -18.27
CA ILE A 161 -17.40 -12.51 -19.71
C ILE A 161 -17.07 -13.75 -20.55
N VAL A 162 -15.99 -14.45 -20.21
CA VAL A 162 -15.58 -15.66 -20.93
C VAL A 162 -16.56 -16.80 -20.69
N LEU A 163 -17.11 -16.90 -19.47
CA LEU A 163 -18.13 -17.90 -19.15
C LEU A 163 -19.40 -17.72 -20.00
N ASP A 164 -19.90 -16.49 -20.15
CA ASP A 164 -21.06 -16.20 -21.00
C ASP A 164 -20.80 -16.57 -22.47
N ARG A 165 -19.61 -16.25 -22.98
CA ARG A 165 -19.19 -16.64 -24.34
C ARG A 165 -19.09 -18.15 -24.50
N LEU A 166 -18.59 -18.86 -23.48
CA LEU A 166 -18.51 -20.31 -23.50
C LEU A 166 -19.90 -20.96 -23.52
N ILE A 167 -20.86 -20.44 -22.75
CA ILE A 167 -22.27 -20.91 -22.76
C ILE A 167 -22.89 -20.69 -24.15
N SER A 168 -22.63 -19.53 -24.78
CA SER A 168 -23.12 -19.24 -26.14
C SER A 168 -22.53 -20.15 -27.21
N PHE A 169 -21.29 -20.65 -27.01
CA PHE A 169 -20.62 -21.61 -27.90
C PHE A 169 -21.22 -23.01 -27.79
N MET A 170 -21.68 -23.43 -26.60
CA MET A 170 -22.31 -24.75 -26.41
C MET A 170 -23.74 -24.85 -26.96
N SER A 171 -24.33 -23.72 -27.39
CA SER A 171 -25.69 -23.72 -27.91
C SER A 171 -25.73 -24.35 -29.33
N PRO A 172 -26.67 -25.26 -29.62
CA PRO A 172 -26.71 -26.06 -30.86
C PRO A 172 -26.95 -25.24 -32.14
N SER A 173 -27.17 -23.93 -32.02
CA SER A 173 -27.44 -23.01 -33.13
C SER A 173 -26.17 -22.51 -33.85
N ASN A 174 -24.98 -22.71 -33.29
CA ASN A 174 -23.75 -22.07 -33.78
C ASN A 174 -22.70 -23.12 -34.20
N ALA A 175 -22.43 -23.23 -35.50
CA ALA A 175 -21.32 -24.03 -36.03
C ALA A 175 -19.99 -23.26 -35.90
N GLU A 176 -19.59 -22.95 -34.66
CA GLU A 176 -18.29 -22.33 -34.41
C GLU A 176 -17.15 -23.36 -34.39
N PRO A 177 -15.94 -22.97 -34.84
CA PRO A 177 -14.82 -23.90 -34.88
C PRO A 177 -14.29 -24.24 -33.48
N GLN A 178 -13.89 -25.50 -33.29
CA GLN A 178 -13.47 -26.07 -31.99
C GLN A 178 -12.32 -25.31 -31.30
N TRP A 179 -11.41 -24.69 -32.06
CA TRP A 179 -10.27 -23.94 -31.51
C TRP A 179 -10.69 -22.76 -30.62
N ARG A 180 -11.88 -22.17 -30.86
CA ARG A 180 -12.40 -21.07 -30.04
C ARG A 180 -12.79 -21.54 -28.64
N GLY A 181 -13.38 -22.72 -28.53
CA GLY A 181 -13.68 -23.35 -27.24
C GLY A 181 -12.43 -23.61 -26.41
N LEU A 182 -11.37 -24.12 -27.04
CA LEU A 182 -10.07 -24.34 -26.38
C LEU A 182 -9.43 -23.02 -25.92
N PHE A 183 -9.53 -21.95 -26.73
CA PHE A 183 -9.04 -20.63 -26.37
C PHE A 183 -9.77 -20.06 -25.14
N TYR A 184 -11.12 -20.13 -25.10
CA TYR A 184 -11.90 -19.68 -23.95
C TYR A 184 -11.56 -20.45 -22.67
N ALA A 185 -11.46 -21.78 -22.75
CA ALA A 185 -11.07 -22.61 -21.60
C ALA A 185 -9.67 -22.28 -21.07
N SER A 186 -8.70 -22.11 -21.97
CA SER A 186 -7.34 -21.71 -21.61
C SER A 186 -7.30 -20.33 -20.95
N LEU A 187 -8.09 -19.39 -21.47
CA LEU A 187 -8.20 -18.03 -20.92
C LEU A 187 -8.83 -18.02 -19.52
N MET A 188 -9.84 -18.87 -19.25
CA MET A 188 -10.43 -19.04 -17.92
C MET A 188 -9.43 -19.54 -16.88
N PHE A 189 -8.44 -20.33 -17.28
CA PHE A 189 -7.38 -20.79 -16.38
C PHE A 189 -6.27 -19.75 -16.20
N ILE A 190 -5.83 -19.11 -17.28
CA ILE A 190 -4.71 -18.16 -17.25
C ILE A 190 -5.11 -16.84 -16.56
N ALA A 191 -6.32 -16.34 -16.79
CA ALA A 191 -6.73 -15.04 -16.24
C ALA A 191 -6.69 -14.98 -14.70
N PRO A 192 -7.24 -15.96 -13.94
CA PRO A 192 -7.12 -15.99 -12.48
C PRO A 192 -5.69 -16.19 -11.96
N LEU A 193 -4.84 -16.93 -12.68
CA LEU A 193 -3.43 -17.09 -12.30
C LEU A 193 -2.70 -15.76 -12.35
N VAL A 194 -2.90 -15.00 -13.45
CA VAL A 194 -2.30 -13.67 -13.60
C VAL A 194 -2.90 -12.71 -12.57
N GLU A 195 -4.21 -12.73 -12.35
CA GLU A 195 -4.89 -11.93 -11.34
C GLU A 195 -4.30 -12.16 -9.93
N SER A 196 -4.09 -13.43 -9.55
CA SER A 196 -3.49 -13.81 -8.27
C SER A 196 -2.11 -13.17 -8.09
N LEU A 197 -1.24 -13.23 -9.11
CA LEU A 197 0.09 -12.60 -9.05
C LEU A 197 0.02 -11.08 -8.86
N PHE A 198 -0.89 -10.39 -9.56
CA PHE A 198 -1.09 -8.95 -9.38
C PHE A 198 -1.61 -8.62 -7.97
N ASN A 199 -2.54 -9.41 -7.44
CA ASN A 199 -3.06 -9.25 -6.08
C ASN A 199 -1.96 -9.45 -5.02
N SER A 200 -1.14 -10.51 -5.12
CA SER A 200 -0.01 -10.73 -4.20
C SER A 200 1.00 -9.58 -4.25
N GLN A 201 1.32 -9.10 -5.45
CA GLN A 201 2.24 -7.97 -5.61
C GLN A 201 1.66 -6.67 -5.04
N HIS A 202 0.35 -6.45 -5.16
CA HIS A 202 -0.35 -5.34 -4.55
C HIS A 202 -0.25 -5.40 -3.02
N GLU A 203 -0.67 -6.50 -2.40
CA GLU A 203 -0.63 -6.68 -0.94
C GLU A 203 0.78 -6.45 -0.36
N TYR A 204 1.81 -6.99 -1.01
CA TYR A 204 3.19 -6.75 -0.62
C TYR A 204 3.56 -5.26 -0.63
N ARG A 205 3.23 -4.52 -1.70
CA ARG A 205 3.58 -3.09 -1.82
C ARG A 205 2.83 -2.23 -0.81
N VAL A 206 1.55 -2.55 -0.61
CA VAL A 206 0.68 -1.92 0.38
C VAL A 206 1.29 -2.05 1.76
N ASN A 207 1.60 -3.28 2.17
CA ASN A 207 2.17 -3.58 3.49
C ASN A 207 3.50 -2.86 3.71
N VAL A 208 4.35 -2.74 2.69
CA VAL A 208 5.60 -1.96 2.76
C VAL A 208 5.32 -0.47 2.98
N ILE A 209 4.40 0.15 2.24
CA ILE A 209 4.04 1.57 2.42
C ILE A 209 3.47 1.80 3.82
N ALA A 210 2.61 0.90 4.24
CA ALA A 210 2.01 0.82 5.56
C ALA A 210 3.07 0.84 6.69
N MET A 211 4.10 -0.02 6.60
CA MET A 211 5.23 -0.02 7.52
C MET A 211 5.98 1.33 7.53
N LYS A 212 6.20 1.95 6.35
CA LYS A 212 6.86 3.27 6.27
C LYS A 212 6.08 4.37 6.96
N ILE A 213 4.75 4.38 6.76
CA ILE A 213 3.85 5.34 7.42
C ILE A 213 3.94 5.19 8.93
N ARG A 214 3.83 3.96 9.45
CA ARG A 214 3.99 3.67 10.89
C ARG A 214 5.33 4.16 11.43
N ALA A 215 6.43 3.78 10.79
CA ALA A 215 7.78 4.18 11.22
C ALA A 215 7.96 5.71 11.25
N THR A 216 7.38 6.41 10.27
CA THR A 216 7.38 7.88 10.22
C THR A 216 6.64 8.48 11.41
N LEU A 217 5.45 7.96 11.70
CA LEU A 217 4.59 8.46 12.79
C LEU A 217 5.26 8.23 14.14
N ILE A 218 5.74 7.02 14.41
CA ILE A 218 6.44 6.67 15.66
C ILE A 218 7.67 7.57 15.84
N SER A 219 8.52 7.70 14.82
CA SER A 219 9.71 8.55 14.90
C SER A 219 9.37 10.03 15.16
N SER A 220 8.29 10.52 14.58
CA SER A 220 7.85 11.92 14.75
C SER A 220 7.27 12.17 16.15
N ILE A 221 6.45 11.24 16.66
CA ILE A 221 5.90 11.30 18.02
C ILE A 221 7.02 11.19 19.04
N TYR A 222 7.91 10.20 18.90
CA TYR A 222 9.05 9.99 19.79
C TYR A 222 9.89 11.25 19.91
N LYS A 223 10.30 11.87 18.79
CA LYS A 223 11.07 13.13 18.83
C LYS A 223 10.32 14.27 19.51
N LYS A 224 9.01 14.37 19.29
CA LYS A 224 8.20 15.43 19.91
C LYS A 224 8.09 15.24 21.41
N VAL A 225 7.83 14.02 21.86
CA VAL A 225 7.75 13.66 23.29
C VAL A 225 9.09 13.92 23.96
N VAL A 226 10.18 13.39 23.42
CA VAL A 226 11.53 13.56 23.96
C VAL A 226 11.91 15.04 24.06
N THR A 227 11.64 15.84 23.03
CA THR A 227 11.93 17.30 23.06
C THR A 227 11.10 18.03 24.12
N LEU A 228 9.84 17.64 24.32
CA LEU A 228 8.96 18.27 25.32
C LEU A 228 9.39 17.91 26.74
N VAL A 229 9.76 16.65 26.97
CA VAL A 229 10.27 16.18 28.27
C VAL A 229 11.52 16.97 28.64
N PHE A 230 12.53 17.03 27.76
CA PHE A 230 13.75 17.81 28.02
C PHE A 230 13.47 19.29 28.25
N LYS A 231 12.54 19.89 27.50
CA LYS A 231 12.17 21.30 27.69
C LYS A 231 11.55 21.54 29.07
N ASN A 232 10.67 20.64 29.51
CA ASN A 232 10.03 20.72 30.82
C ASN A 232 11.06 20.56 31.95
N GLU A 233 12.02 19.64 31.81
CA GLU A 233 13.11 19.46 32.77
C GLU A 233 13.97 20.72 32.90
N CYS A 234 14.42 21.31 31.80
CA CYS A 234 15.18 22.56 31.83
C CYS A 234 14.40 23.71 32.48
N GLN A 235 13.09 23.79 32.24
CA GLN A 235 12.25 24.84 32.81
C GLN A 235 12.01 24.64 34.32
N CYS A 236 11.88 23.39 34.79
CA CYS A 236 11.85 23.06 36.21
C CYS A 236 13.16 23.40 36.92
N VAL A 237 14.31 23.09 36.31
CA VAL A 237 15.63 23.41 36.88
C VAL A 237 15.80 24.93 36.99
N TYR A 238 15.47 25.68 35.93
CA TYR A 238 15.54 27.14 35.94
C TYR A 238 14.68 27.77 37.05
N ASN A 239 13.43 27.32 37.21
CA ASN A 239 12.53 27.83 38.24
C ASN A 239 13.02 27.55 39.68
N LYS A 240 13.78 26.47 39.90
CA LYS A 240 14.40 26.15 41.20
C LYS A 240 15.65 26.96 41.51
N THR A 241 16.30 27.55 40.50
CA THR A 241 17.51 28.37 40.69
C THR A 241 17.22 29.86 40.89
N VAL A 242 16.00 30.31 40.57
CA VAL A 242 15.60 31.72 40.61
C VAL A 242 14.78 32.05 41.87
N ASN A 243 14.19 31.05 42.53
CA ASN A 243 13.56 31.15 43.85
C ASN A 243 14.50 30.63 44.94
#